data_AF-A0A957NWJ2-F1
#
_entry.id   AF-A0A957NWJ2-F1
#
_cell.length_a   1.000
_cell.length_b   1.000
_cell.length_c   1.000
_cell.angle_alpha   90.00
_cell.angle_beta   90.00
_cell.angle_gamma   90.00
#
_symmetry.space_group_name_H-M   'P 1'
#
loop_
_entity.id
_entity.type
_entity.pdbx_description
1 polymer ?
#
loop_
_entity_poly.entity_id
_entity_poly.type
_entity_poly.pdbx_seq_one_letter_code
_entity_poly.pdbx_strand_id
1 'polypeptide(L)'
;NGALPDGRWSAEVSDRSGFAVVQAESYPQLVNPPPSLADSSASVRYYPAGKAPLLIGQGVGPGANEPLLYNGTTPMQALGDIRYLIPNAPPREITLQLGTEDEPLQLVRSFRLAPRAGLPKAESFSPTPTNPGVREDGRALLQVGFSAAAGVQDVSAIAYVTDQSPDVEIDAAGNGPLVYRTQMRCADQLCSDEGFEPGDGRTYKVLYIVQAAADEIRFSDWAEAELSLKPAVYMSGLPATLDLAQMPEDGWPIELSAGATEEIGKLTANLELRRVNDDGSESEPLTSVALNFAEDVPETGSLQTLLKVEGLETLRPGQYVGQVTLTANTPAGRPADVAVRPSPQLPVTLKVSRPTARLESRTADFGVVLFDTSPNFRLDQDVLIPLAYEGKPFKLTVNQAAGDCTGVTVTASEVRQQDGRNVLPLRLSSQNIVLPRTCTGNLTIAGPNGDYDVFPSEVNWQVRVDEVEWSIANSELSLGDLRLPGERVQTTLLVRFNGKAPFVIEAGDLAATATLPDGQVQQLTPTELEFPPVEVTGEPNENGLYEVPVTLAARQQIPNDPLRGAYYSGGINLSIRGLPNAEQ
;
A
#
# COMPACT_ATOMS: atom_id res chain seq x y z
N ASN A 1 17.09 57.41 -67.07
CA ASN A 1 17.86 56.24 -66.62
C ASN A 1 19.34 56.53 -66.79
N GLY A 2 19.95 57.13 -65.78
CA GLY A 2 21.41 57.28 -65.69
C GLY A 2 21.79 56.87 -64.28
N ALA A 3 22.78 55.98 -64.15
CA ALA A 3 23.36 55.69 -62.84
C ALA A 3 24.00 56.98 -62.33
N LEU A 4 23.62 57.39 -61.12
CA LEU A 4 24.19 58.55 -60.47
C LEU A 4 25.52 58.13 -59.82
N PRO A 5 26.64 58.81 -60.07
CA PRO A 5 27.89 58.53 -59.35
C PRO A 5 27.73 58.81 -57.84
N ASP A 6 28.62 58.25 -57.03
CA ASP A 6 28.63 58.47 -55.59
C ASP A 6 28.64 59.98 -55.26
N GLY A 7 27.71 60.44 -54.42
CA GLY A 7 27.57 61.86 -54.09
C GLY A 7 26.17 62.25 -53.62
N ARG A 8 25.98 63.55 -53.37
CA ARG A 8 24.69 64.11 -52.94
C ARG A 8 23.83 64.48 -54.15
N TRP A 9 22.63 63.90 -54.21
CA TRP A 9 21.66 64.16 -55.27
C TRP A 9 20.34 64.62 -54.66
N SER A 10 19.84 65.79 -55.07
CA SER A 10 18.48 66.22 -54.76
C SER A 10 17.64 66.17 -56.04
N ALA A 11 16.49 65.50 -55.96
CA ALA A 11 15.48 65.55 -56.99
C ALA A 11 14.37 66.50 -56.53
N GLU A 12 14.31 67.69 -57.14
CA GLU A 12 13.24 68.65 -56.90
C GLU A 12 12.27 68.63 -58.08
N VAL A 13 10.99 68.45 -57.78
CA VAL A 13 9.93 68.52 -58.78
C VAL A 13 9.35 69.94 -58.75
N SER A 14 9.44 70.65 -59.88
CA SER A 14 9.04 72.06 -59.99
C SER A 14 7.53 72.29 -59.91
N ASP A 15 6.72 71.24 -60.02
CA ASP A 15 5.27 71.29 -59.84
C ASP A 15 4.80 70.15 -58.92
N ARG A 16 3.60 70.31 -58.31
CA ARG A 16 3.01 69.29 -57.43
C ARG A 16 2.45 68.07 -58.17
N SER A 17 2.68 67.95 -59.48
CA SER A 17 2.16 66.87 -60.33
C SER A 17 3.21 65.86 -60.79
N GLY A 18 4.51 66.15 -60.67
CA GLY A 18 5.57 65.19 -60.97
C GLY A 18 5.96 64.32 -59.77
N PHE A 19 6.60 63.19 -60.06
CA PHE A 19 7.24 62.32 -59.07
C PHE A 19 8.64 61.95 -59.56
N ALA A 20 9.59 61.83 -58.63
CA ALA A 20 10.92 61.28 -58.89
C ALA A 20 10.98 59.86 -58.33
N VAL A 21 11.53 58.92 -59.10
CA VAL A 21 11.80 57.55 -58.63
C VAL A 21 13.30 57.43 -58.45
N VAL A 22 13.74 57.28 -57.21
CA VAL A 22 15.12 56.92 -56.86
C VAL A 22 15.12 55.45 -56.49
N GLN A 23 15.94 54.66 -57.18
CA GLN A 23 16.13 53.25 -56.89
C GLN A 23 17.52 53.08 -56.29
N ALA A 24 17.58 52.72 -55.01
CA ALA A 24 18.80 52.35 -54.33
C ALA A 24 18.78 50.83 -54.06
N GLU A 25 19.94 50.18 -54.13
CA GLU A 25 20.06 48.76 -53.80
C GLU A 25 19.82 48.53 -52.29
N SER A 26 20.21 49.50 -51.46
CA SER A 26 19.92 49.51 -50.03
C SER A 26 18.84 50.53 -49.68
N TYR A 27 17.88 50.15 -48.84
CA TYR A 27 16.85 51.07 -48.35
C TYR A 27 16.23 50.62 -47.01
N PRO A 28 15.79 51.56 -46.17
CA PRO A 28 14.99 51.22 -45.00
C PRO A 28 13.55 50.85 -45.39
N GLN A 29 13.02 49.82 -44.75
CA GLN A 29 11.64 49.38 -44.90
C GLN A 29 10.95 49.29 -43.54
N LEU A 30 9.80 49.95 -43.41
CA LEU A 30 8.89 49.72 -42.28
C LEU A 30 8.02 48.49 -42.58
N VAL A 31 8.16 47.47 -41.73
CA VAL A 31 7.42 46.20 -41.78
C VAL A 31 6.15 46.29 -40.96
N ASN A 32 6.19 46.91 -39.78
CA ASN A 32 5.05 47.06 -38.88
C ASN A 32 4.89 48.52 -38.41
N PRO A 33 3.66 49.09 -38.40
CA PRO A 33 2.41 48.53 -38.92
C PRO A 33 2.43 48.33 -40.44
N PRO A 34 1.73 47.33 -41.01
CA PRO A 34 1.75 47.06 -42.44
C PRO A 34 1.09 48.21 -43.24
N PRO A 35 1.44 48.38 -44.53
CA PRO A 35 0.73 49.32 -45.39
C PRO A 35 -0.75 48.90 -45.53
N SER A 36 -1.68 49.86 -45.43
CA SER A 36 -3.11 49.61 -45.62
C SER A 36 -3.45 48.96 -46.97
N LEU A 37 -2.66 49.25 -48.01
CA LEU A 37 -2.75 48.61 -49.33
C LEU A 37 -1.48 47.80 -49.55
N ALA A 38 -1.61 46.49 -49.76
CA ALA A 38 -0.47 45.55 -49.82
C ALA A 38 0.61 45.99 -50.81
N ASP A 39 0.19 46.47 -51.99
CA ASP A 39 1.09 46.82 -53.09
C ASP A 39 1.56 48.28 -53.06
N SER A 40 1.15 49.06 -52.05
CA SER A 40 1.51 50.47 -51.93
C SER A 40 2.22 50.76 -50.62
N SER A 41 3.55 50.69 -50.67
CA SER A 41 4.42 51.02 -49.54
C SER A 41 4.32 52.48 -49.06
N ALA A 42 3.68 53.36 -49.85
CA ALA A 42 3.38 54.76 -49.51
C ALA A 42 2.00 54.95 -48.85
N SER A 43 1.20 53.89 -48.75
CA SER A 43 -0.13 53.99 -48.13
C SER A 43 -0.03 54.25 -46.62
N VAL A 44 -1.12 54.77 -46.06
CA VAL A 44 -1.23 55.00 -44.62
C VAL A 44 -1.13 53.67 -43.88
N ARG A 45 -0.51 53.70 -42.71
CA ARG A 45 -0.32 52.53 -41.84
C ARG A 45 -1.17 52.72 -40.59
N TYR A 46 -2.09 51.80 -40.35
CA TYR A 46 -3.09 51.93 -39.30
C TYR A 46 -2.73 51.11 -38.06
N TYR A 47 -3.07 51.66 -36.90
CA TYR A 47 -2.90 51.02 -35.60
C TYR A 47 -4.01 51.50 -34.63
N PRO A 48 -4.31 50.76 -33.55
CA PRO A 48 -5.34 51.13 -32.60
C PRO A 48 -5.02 52.43 -31.84
N ALA A 49 -6.02 53.30 -31.66
CA ALA A 49 -5.84 54.52 -30.89
C ALA A 49 -5.68 54.24 -29.37
N GLY A 50 -4.93 55.09 -28.68
CA GLY A 50 -4.70 54.98 -27.24
C GLY A 50 -3.62 53.97 -26.83
N LYS A 51 -2.90 53.40 -27.80
CA LYS A 51 -1.68 52.60 -27.59
C LYS A 51 -0.62 53.06 -28.59
N ALA A 52 0.64 53.15 -28.16
CA ALA A 52 1.73 53.49 -29.07
C ALA A 52 1.96 52.34 -30.07
N PRO A 53 2.18 52.60 -31.36
CA PRO A 53 2.41 51.54 -32.33
C PRO A 53 3.78 50.91 -32.10
N LEU A 54 3.89 49.59 -32.20
CA LEU A 54 5.18 48.93 -32.32
C LEU A 54 5.70 49.11 -33.74
N LEU A 55 6.76 49.91 -33.88
CA LEU A 55 7.44 50.12 -35.14
C LEU A 55 8.42 48.96 -35.34
N ILE A 56 8.33 48.28 -36.48
CA ILE A 56 9.31 47.27 -36.88
C ILE A 56 9.82 47.66 -38.24
N GLY A 57 11.13 47.78 -38.37
CA GLY A 57 11.80 48.05 -39.63
C GLY A 57 12.94 47.08 -39.89
N GLN A 58 13.41 47.11 -41.13
CA GLN A 58 14.59 46.36 -41.58
C GLN A 58 15.33 47.19 -42.63
N GLY A 59 16.64 47.01 -42.70
CA GLY A 59 17.41 47.37 -43.89
C GLY A 59 17.22 46.30 -44.95
N VAL A 60 17.01 46.71 -46.20
CA VAL A 60 16.99 45.81 -47.35
C VAL A 60 18.22 46.08 -48.19
N GLY A 61 18.81 45.04 -48.80
CA GLY A 61 19.96 45.15 -49.70
C GLY A 61 21.32 44.93 -49.03
N PRO A 62 22.42 45.32 -49.70
CA PRO A 62 23.78 45.17 -49.17
C PRO A 62 24.01 45.82 -47.79
N GLY A 63 23.30 46.92 -47.49
CA GLY A 63 23.35 47.62 -46.21
C GLY A 63 22.36 47.11 -45.15
N ALA A 64 21.80 45.90 -45.29
CA ALA A 64 20.75 45.40 -44.38
C ALA A 64 21.16 45.34 -42.89
N ASN A 65 22.46 45.19 -42.62
CA ASN A 65 23.01 45.08 -41.27
C ASN A 65 23.34 46.44 -40.62
N GLU A 66 23.19 47.54 -41.36
CA GLU A 66 23.42 48.89 -40.83
C GLU A 66 22.41 49.25 -39.73
N PRO A 67 22.78 50.14 -38.80
CA PRO A 67 21.85 50.66 -37.81
C PRO A 67 20.61 51.29 -38.46
N LEU A 68 19.44 51.08 -37.86
CA LEU A 68 18.18 51.69 -38.30
C LEU A 68 17.77 52.76 -37.29
N LEU A 69 17.75 54.02 -37.70
CA LEU A 69 17.44 55.16 -36.84
C LEU A 69 16.00 55.65 -37.07
N TYR A 70 15.21 55.68 -36.00
CA TYR A 70 13.93 56.36 -35.93
C TYR A 70 14.14 57.87 -35.81
N ASN A 71 13.51 58.63 -36.71
CA ASN A 71 13.62 60.08 -36.83
C ASN A 71 15.08 60.56 -36.84
N GLY A 72 15.95 59.81 -37.51
CA GLY A 72 17.39 60.10 -37.70
C GLY A 72 18.22 60.11 -36.42
N THR A 73 17.66 59.76 -35.26
CA THR A 73 18.30 60.02 -33.96
C THR A 73 18.22 58.85 -33.00
N THR A 74 17.09 58.15 -32.96
CA THR A 74 16.88 57.06 -32.00
C THR A 74 17.17 55.72 -32.66
N PRO A 75 18.22 55.00 -32.26
CA PRO A 75 18.46 53.66 -32.80
C PRO A 75 17.32 52.72 -32.43
N MET A 76 16.83 51.97 -33.42
CA MET A 76 15.87 50.89 -33.22
C MET A 76 16.60 49.64 -32.70
N GLN A 77 15.95 48.94 -31.77
CA GLN A 77 16.53 47.81 -31.05
C GLN A 77 16.53 46.54 -31.91
N ALA A 78 17.56 45.71 -31.78
CA ALA A 78 17.65 44.44 -32.48
C ALA A 78 16.69 43.39 -31.91
N LEU A 79 16.03 42.63 -32.79
CA LEU A 79 15.25 41.45 -32.43
C LEU A 79 15.39 40.41 -33.54
N GLY A 80 16.47 39.61 -33.48
CA GLY A 80 16.91 38.80 -34.61
C GLY A 80 17.24 39.69 -35.82
N ASP A 81 16.64 39.37 -36.98
CA ASP A 81 16.89 40.07 -38.25
C ASP A 81 16.16 41.40 -38.39
N ILE A 82 15.20 41.68 -37.51
CA ILE A 82 14.43 42.92 -37.53
C ILE A 82 14.93 43.92 -36.49
N ARG A 83 14.51 45.17 -36.65
CA ARG A 83 14.71 46.24 -35.68
C ARG A 83 13.36 46.77 -35.21
N TYR A 84 13.18 47.02 -33.92
CA TYR A 84 11.92 47.51 -33.38
C TYR A 84 12.08 48.71 -32.44
N LEU A 85 11.00 49.48 -32.29
CA LEU A 85 10.90 50.58 -31.35
C LEU A 85 9.42 50.81 -30.98
N ILE A 86 9.16 51.04 -29.70
CA ILE A 86 7.87 51.58 -29.24
C ILE A 86 8.09 53.06 -28.94
N PRO A 87 7.53 53.99 -29.74
CA PRO A 87 7.73 55.41 -29.52
C PRO A 87 6.95 55.88 -28.29
N ASN A 88 7.54 56.81 -27.52
CA ASN A 88 6.93 57.36 -26.31
C ASN A 88 5.59 58.08 -26.56
N ALA A 89 5.35 58.55 -27.79
CA ALA A 89 4.12 59.21 -28.20
C ALA A 89 3.64 58.64 -29.55
N PRO A 90 2.32 58.52 -29.80
CA PRO A 90 1.79 58.03 -31.06
C PRO A 90 2.15 58.98 -32.23
N PRO A 91 2.96 58.56 -33.21
CA PRO A 91 3.38 59.42 -34.30
C PRO A 91 2.35 59.47 -35.44
N ARG A 92 2.28 60.60 -36.15
CA ARG A 92 1.51 60.73 -37.41
C ARG A 92 2.35 60.49 -38.65
N GLU A 93 3.63 60.80 -38.55
CA GLU A 93 4.64 60.59 -39.58
C GLU A 93 5.94 60.22 -38.88
N ILE A 94 6.68 59.30 -39.47
CA ILE A 94 7.99 58.88 -38.99
C ILE A 94 8.97 58.85 -40.16
N THR A 95 10.25 59.02 -39.87
CA THR A 95 11.31 58.69 -40.81
C THR A 95 12.16 57.55 -40.27
N LEU A 96 12.51 56.62 -41.16
CA LEU A 96 13.52 55.61 -40.89
C LEU A 96 14.75 55.94 -41.72
N GLN A 97 15.91 55.99 -41.08
CA GLN A 97 17.21 56.16 -41.71
C GLN A 97 18.00 54.87 -41.58
N LEU A 98 18.57 54.40 -42.68
CA LEU A 98 19.52 53.28 -42.71
C LEU A 98 20.96 53.82 -42.66
N GLY A 99 21.75 53.37 -41.70
CA GLY A 99 23.10 53.86 -41.43
C GLY A 99 23.13 55.12 -40.55
N THR A 100 24.29 55.40 -39.96
CA THR A 100 24.52 56.59 -39.11
C THR A 100 25.16 57.75 -39.86
N GLU A 101 25.43 57.59 -41.16
CA GLU A 101 26.11 58.60 -41.96
C GLU A 101 25.16 59.75 -42.33
N ASP A 102 25.57 60.97 -42.00
CA ASP A 102 24.88 62.19 -42.42
C ASP A 102 25.35 62.69 -43.80
N GLU A 103 26.50 62.21 -44.28
CA GLU A 103 27.11 62.50 -45.59
C GLU A 103 27.94 61.30 -46.09
N PRO A 104 28.02 61.03 -47.42
CA PRO A 104 27.43 61.78 -48.52
C PRO A 104 26.01 61.33 -48.94
N LEU A 105 25.53 60.17 -48.47
CA LEU A 105 24.22 59.62 -48.86
C LEU A 105 23.41 59.15 -47.64
N GLN A 106 22.35 59.88 -47.31
CA GLN A 106 21.41 59.51 -46.26
C GLN A 106 20.26 58.68 -46.86
N LEU A 107 20.17 57.40 -46.50
CA LEU A 107 19.08 56.53 -46.95
C LEU A 107 17.88 56.67 -46.00
N VAL A 108 17.04 57.67 -46.24
CA VAL A 108 15.88 57.99 -45.40
C VAL A 108 14.57 57.72 -46.13
N ARG A 109 13.60 57.16 -45.40
CA ARG A 109 12.23 56.97 -45.91
C ARG A 109 11.18 57.40 -44.89
N SER A 110 10.21 58.19 -45.36
CA SER A 110 9.07 58.65 -44.56
C SER A 110 7.88 57.71 -44.66
N PHE A 111 7.17 57.52 -43.56
CA PHE A 111 5.96 56.70 -43.47
C PHE A 111 4.86 57.46 -42.73
N ARG A 112 3.63 57.37 -43.25
CA ARG A 112 2.45 57.96 -42.61
C ARG A 112 1.72 56.94 -41.76
N LEU A 113 1.48 57.29 -40.50
CA LEU A 113 0.78 56.46 -39.53
C LEU A 113 -0.51 57.16 -39.10
N ALA A 114 -1.58 56.38 -38.89
CA ALA A 114 -2.85 56.91 -38.44
C ALA A 114 -3.46 56.04 -37.33
N PRO A 115 -3.61 56.57 -36.10
CA PRO A 115 -4.36 55.87 -35.05
C PRO A 115 -5.85 55.86 -35.39
N ARG A 116 -6.53 54.74 -35.13
CA ARG A 116 -7.98 54.61 -35.33
C ARG A 116 -8.64 54.10 -34.05
N ALA A 117 -9.66 54.82 -33.57
CA ALA A 117 -10.36 54.46 -32.34
C ALA A 117 -11.27 53.23 -32.48
N GLY A 118 -11.71 52.90 -33.70
CA GLY A 118 -12.54 51.72 -33.97
C GLY A 118 -11.75 50.41 -34.16
N LEU A 119 -10.41 50.46 -34.19
CA LEU A 119 -9.61 49.25 -34.33
C LEU A 119 -9.43 48.57 -32.96
N PRO A 120 -9.61 47.23 -32.89
CA PRO A 120 -9.44 46.50 -31.64
C PRO A 120 -7.97 46.36 -31.27
N LYS A 121 -7.72 46.13 -29.98
CA LYS A 121 -6.37 46.02 -29.41
C LYS A 121 -6.02 44.55 -29.19
N ALA A 122 -4.77 44.22 -29.47
CA ALA A 122 -4.27 42.87 -29.21
C ALA A 122 -4.09 42.64 -27.70
N GLU A 123 -4.50 41.47 -27.25
CA GLU A 123 -4.41 41.02 -25.86
C GLU A 123 -3.70 39.66 -25.82
N SER A 124 -2.83 39.49 -24.82
CA SER A 124 -2.27 38.17 -24.50
C SER A 124 -3.26 37.42 -23.61
N PHE A 125 -3.59 36.19 -24.00
CA PHE A 125 -4.45 35.28 -23.24
C PHE A 125 -3.65 34.20 -22.50
N SER A 126 -2.41 33.93 -22.94
CA SER A 126 -1.48 33.03 -22.26
C SER A 126 -0.03 33.36 -22.69
N PRO A 127 0.95 33.40 -21.79
CA PRO A 127 0.84 33.22 -20.33
C PRO A 127 0.11 34.40 -19.65
N THR A 128 -0.35 34.17 -18.43
CA THR A 128 -0.94 35.21 -17.55
C THR A 128 -0.27 35.17 -16.17
N PRO A 129 -0.34 36.25 -15.37
CA PRO A 129 0.28 36.27 -14.04
C PRO A 129 -0.20 35.16 -13.08
N THR A 130 -1.43 34.67 -13.25
CA THR A 130 -2.02 33.62 -12.39
C THR A 130 -1.98 32.23 -13.02
N ASN A 131 -1.68 32.15 -14.32
CA ASN A 131 -1.57 30.88 -15.03
C ASN A 131 -0.46 31.01 -16.09
N PRO A 132 0.72 30.40 -15.87
CA PRO A 132 1.83 30.47 -16.80
C PRO A 132 1.57 29.67 -18.10
N GLY A 133 0.46 28.92 -18.19
CA GLY A 133 0.10 28.20 -19.41
C GLY A 133 1.03 27.02 -19.72
N VAL A 134 1.81 26.54 -18.75
CA VAL A 134 2.68 25.38 -18.93
C VAL A 134 1.87 24.09 -18.82
N ARG A 135 2.02 23.24 -19.84
CA ARG A 135 1.34 21.96 -19.96
C ARG A 135 2.09 20.86 -19.20
N GLU A 136 1.45 19.70 -19.05
CA GLU A 136 2.04 18.53 -18.38
C GLU A 136 3.32 18.03 -19.05
N ASP A 137 3.49 18.27 -20.35
CA ASP A 137 4.68 17.92 -21.13
C ASP A 137 5.79 18.99 -21.05
N GLY A 138 5.61 20.04 -20.24
CA GLY A 138 6.59 21.10 -20.04
C GLY A 138 6.51 22.25 -21.05
N ARG A 139 5.71 22.14 -22.11
CA ARG A 139 5.57 23.20 -23.12
C ARG A 139 4.66 24.33 -22.64
N ALA A 140 5.04 25.57 -22.95
CA ALA A 140 4.20 26.74 -22.70
C ALA A 140 3.20 26.95 -23.84
N LEU A 141 1.95 27.21 -23.46
CA LEU A 141 0.92 27.72 -24.36
C LEU A 141 1.09 29.23 -24.51
N LEU A 142 1.38 29.67 -25.73
CA LEU A 142 1.41 31.08 -26.10
C LEU A 142 0.12 31.42 -26.83
N GLN A 143 -0.63 32.41 -26.34
CA GLN A 143 -1.90 32.82 -26.95
C GLN A 143 -2.06 34.33 -26.99
N VAL A 144 -2.42 34.84 -28.17
CA VAL A 144 -2.67 36.26 -28.41
C VAL A 144 -3.82 36.42 -29.39
N GLY A 145 -4.59 37.50 -29.27
CA GLY A 145 -5.67 37.77 -30.21
C GLY A 145 -6.43 39.04 -29.87
N PHE A 146 -7.69 39.08 -30.26
CA PHE A 146 -8.61 40.18 -29.96
C PHE A 146 -9.80 39.66 -29.15
N SER A 147 -10.13 40.31 -28.04
CA SER A 147 -11.29 39.96 -27.22
C SER A 147 -12.59 40.39 -27.91
N ALA A 148 -13.21 39.46 -28.65
CA ALA A 148 -14.56 39.56 -29.21
C ALA A 148 -14.87 40.81 -30.05
N ALA A 149 -13.97 41.21 -30.94
CA ALA A 149 -14.21 42.32 -31.86
C ALA A 149 -14.93 41.85 -33.13
N ALA A 150 -16.23 42.08 -33.23
CA ALA A 150 -17.00 41.76 -34.44
C ALA A 150 -16.35 42.41 -35.68
N GLY A 151 -15.94 41.61 -36.66
CA GLY A 151 -15.43 42.10 -37.94
C GLY A 151 -13.91 42.05 -38.15
N VAL A 152 -13.14 41.51 -37.21
CA VAL A 152 -11.71 41.24 -37.46
C VAL A 152 -11.53 39.98 -38.31
N GLN A 153 -10.74 40.09 -39.37
CA GLN A 153 -10.39 39.03 -40.32
C GLN A 153 -8.89 39.01 -40.57
N ASP A 154 -8.41 37.97 -41.28
CA ASP A 154 -7.01 37.81 -41.70
C ASP A 154 -6.00 37.95 -40.56
N VAL A 155 -6.34 37.41 -39.39
CA VAL A 155 -5.49 37.49 -38.21
C VAL A 155 -4.25 36.64 -38.43
N SER A 156 -3.09 37.26 -38.20
CA SER A 156 -1.80 36.59 -38.18
C SER A 156 -0.98 37.13 -37.00
N ALA A 157 -0.24 36.25 -36.33
CA ALA A 157 0.62 36.66 -35.23
C ALA A 157 1.98 35.97 -35.26
N ILE A 158 3.00 36.69 -34.77
CA ILE A 158 4.34 36.17 -34.52
C ILE A 158 4.66 36.41 -33.06
N ALA A 159 5.16 35.38 -32.38
CA ALA A 159 5.68 35.48 -31.02
C ALA A 159 7.22 35.55 -31.03
N TYR A 160 7.77 36.46 -30.25
CA TYR A 160 9.19 36.57 -29.96
C TYR A 160 9.38 36.41 -28.45
N VAL A 161 10.16 35.41 -28.04
CA VAL A 161 10.42 35.14 -26.63
C VAL A 161 11.87 35.45 -26.33
N THR A 162 12.07 36.34 -25.35
CA THR A 162 13.40 36.71 -24.84
C THR A 162 13.57 36.18 -23.43
N ASP A 163 14.73 35.61 -23.12
CA ASP A 163 15.10 35.26 -21.75
C ASP A 163 15.42 36.54 -20.98
N GLN A 164 14.81 36.71 -19.81
CA GLN A 164 14.96 37.86 -18.91
C GLN A 164 15.45 37.42 -17.54
N SER A 165 16.04 36.22 -17.46
CA SER A 165 16.56 35.66 -16.22
C SER A 165 17.76 36.49 -15.70
N PRO A 166 18.02 36.53 -14.39
CA PRO A 166 19.08 37.36 -13.83
C PRO A 166 20.50 36.98 -14.29
N ASP A 167 20.69 35.75 -14.75
CA ASP A 167 21.96 35.18 -15.18
C ASP A 167 22.28 35.38 -16.67
N VAL A 168 21.34 35.91 -17.46
CA VAL A 168 21.56 36.20 -18.89
C VAL A 168 22.00 37.65 -19.11
N GLU A 169 22.90 37.85 -20.09
CA GLU A 169 23.33 39.17 -20.49
C GLU A 169 22.17 39.94 -21.13
N ILE A 170 21.81 41.08 -20.53
CA ILE A 170 20.79 41.99 -21.04
C ILE A 170 21.49 43.09 -21.83
N ASP A 171 20.97 43.40 -23.02
CA ASP A 171 21.50 44.45 -23.87
C ASP A 171 21.29 45.85 -23.25
N ALA A 172 21.91 46.87 -23.85
CA ALA A 172 21.78 48.27 -23.41
C ALA A 172 20.32 48.81 -23.46
N ALA A 173 19.43 48.07 -24.11
CA ALA A 173 18.02 48.37 -24.29
C ALA A 173 17.12 47.67 -23.26
N GLY A 174 17.67 46.81 -22.39
CA GLY A 174 16.93 46.07 -21.39
C GLY A 174 16.32 44.76 -21.90
N ASN A 175 16.77 44.24 -23.06
CA ASN A 175 16.31 42.97 -23.59
C ASN A 175 17.38 41.89 -23.43
N GLY A 176 16.99 40.72 -22.94
CA GLY A 176 17.87 39.55 -23.01
C GLY A 176 17.77 38.81 -24.35
N PRO A 177 18.46 37.67 -24.49
CA PRO A 177 18.62 36.99 -25.76
C PRO A 177 17.29 36.43 -26.29
N LEU A 178 17.11 36.48 -27.61
CA LEU A 178 15.98 35.82 -28.30
C LEU A 178 16.18 34.30 -28.26
N VAL A 179 15.30 33.59 -27.55
CA VAL A 179 15.38 32.13 -27.37
C VAL A 179 14.35 31.37 -28.19
N TYR A 180 13.24 32.02 -28.58
CA TYR A 180 12.21 31.38 -29.38
C TYR A 180 11.49 32.40 -30.28
N ARG A 181 11.20 31.99 -31.52
CA ARG A 181 10.47 32.77 -32.51
C ARG A 181 9.59 31.83 -33.34
N THR A 182 8.31 32.15 -33.47
CA THR A 182 7.38 31.32 -34.24
C THR A 182 6.27 32.14 -34.89
N GLN A 183 5.85 31.69 -36.08
CA GLN A 183 4.59 32.12 -36.67
C GLN A 183 3.47 31.32 -36.00
N MET A 184 2.57 32.00 -35.32
CA MET A 184 1.50 31.35 -34.56
C MET A 184 0.40 30.83 -35.48
N ARG A 185 -0.29 29.78 -35.03
CA ARG A 185 -1.46 29.23 -35.74
C ARG A 185 -2.71 30.00 -35.32
N CYS A 186 -3.34 30.68 -36.28
CA CYS A 186 -4.50 31.53 -36.03
C CYS A 186 -5.78 30.85 -36.49
N ALA A 187 -6.79 30.87 -35.63
CA ALA A 187 -8.17 30.47 -35.91
C ALA A 187 -9.09 31.59 -35.41
N ASP A 188 -9.94 32.10 -36.32
CA ASP A 188 -10.78 33.28 -36.08
C ASP A 188 -9.95 34.49 -35.58
N GLN A 189 -10.12 34.87 -34.32
CA GLN A 189 -9.51 36.05 -33.70
C GLN A 189 -8.38 35.70 -32.71
N LEU A 190 -8.02 34.42 -32.62
CA LEU A 190 -7.06 33.90 -31.65
C LEU A 190 -5.93 33.16 -32.37
N CYS A 191 -4.70 33.49 -32.01
CA CYS A 191 -3.51 32.79 -32.44
C CYS A 191 -2.90 32.04 -31.27
N SER A 192 -2.45 30.81 -31.52
CA SER A 192 -1.85 29.94 -30.50
C SER A 192 -0.57 29.28 -31.01
N ASP A 193 0.35 29.03 -30.09
CA ASP A 193 1.54 28.21 -30.28
C ASP A 193 1.83 27.39 -29.02
N GLU A 194 2.33 26.17 -29.21
CA GLU A 194 2.63 25.21 -28.14
C GLU A 194 4.04 24.61 -28.32
N GLY A 195 4.92 25.28 -29.07
CA GLY A 195 6.25 24.76 -29.39
C GLY A 195 7.35 25.26 -28.45
N PHE A 196 7.06 26.26 -27.61
CA PHE A 196 8.05 26.80 -26.69
C PHE A 196 8.22 25.91 -25.46
N GLU A 197 9.44 25.45 -25.21
CA GLU A 197 9.85 24.69 -24.02
C GLU A 197 10.64 25.60 -23.07
N PRO A 198 9.98 26.26 -22.11
CA PRO A 198 10.67 27.08 -21.12
C PRO A 198 11.43 26.20 -20.11
N GLY A 199 12.66 26.57 -19.78
CA GLY A 199 13.36 25.99 -18.62
C GLY A 199 12.76 26.46 -17.29
N ASP A 200 12.71 25.58 -16.28
CA ASP A 200 12.33 25.95 -14.92
C ASP A 200 13.33 26.95 -14.30
N GLY A 201 12.85 27.77 -13.34
CA GLY A 201 13.65 28.81 -12.70
C GLY A 201 13.99 30.01 -13.60
N ARG A 202 13.42 30.06 -14.82
CA ARG A 202 13.67 31.12 -15.80
C ARG A 202 12.48 32.06 -15.90
N THR A 203 12.78 33.31 -16.28
CA THR A 203 11.77 34.32 -16.59
C THR A 203 11.93 34.74 -18.04
N TYR A 204 10.83 34.78 -18.78
CA TYR A 204 10.79 35.13 -20.19
C TYR A 204 9.82 36.28 -20.44
N LYS A 205 10.18 37.17 -21.35
CA LYS A 205 9.27 38.16 -21.92
C LYS A 205 8.86 37.73 -23.32
N VAL A 206 7.55 37.67 -23.54
CA VAL A 206 6.93 37.33 -24.83
C VAL A 206 6.38 38.60 -25.46
N LEU A 207 6.90 38.97 -26.64
CA LEU A 207 6.36 40.03 -27.48
C LEU A 207 5.58 39.40 -28.64
N TYR A 208 4.30 39.72 -28.71
CA TYR A 208 3.41 39.33 -29.79
C TYR A 208 3.23 40.49 -30.77
N ILE A 209 3.40 40.22 -32.06
CA ILE A 209 3.01 41.14 -33.13
C ILE A 209 1.82 40.55 -33.84
N VAL A 210 0.70 41.27 -33.85
CA VAL A 210 -0.57 40.81 -34.41
C VAL A 210 -0.96 41.72 -35.56
N GLN A 211 -1.19 41.15 -36.74
CA GLN A 211 -1.73 41.84 -37.90
C GLN A 211 -3.13 41.31 -38.19
N ALA A 212 -4.01 42.20 -38.63
CA ALA A 212 -5.37 41.83 -39.00
C ALA A 212 -5.98 42.84 -39.98
N ALA A 213 -7.17 42.55 -40.46
CA ALA A 213 -8.02 43.45 -41.22
C ALA A 213 -9.34 43.70 -40.48
N ALA A 214 -9.80 44.94 -40.44
CA ALA A 214 -11.12 45.33 -39.96
C ALA A 214 -11.67 46.45 -40.85
N ASP A 215 -12.93 46.38 -41.25
CA ASP A 215 -13.55 47.34 -42.19
C ASP A 215 -12.70 47.56 -43.47
N GLU A 216 -12.16 46.48 -44.06
CA GLU A 216 -11.24 46.48 -45.21
C GLU A 216 -9.90 47.20 -44.97
N ILE A 217 -9.60 47.61 -43.73
CA ILE A 217 -8.36 48.26 -43.36
C ILE A 217 -7.41 47.25 -42.72
N ARG A 218 -6.24 47.07 -43.35
CA ARG A 218 -5.13 46.34 -42.73
C ARG A 218 -4.49 47.18 -41.63
N PHE A 219 -4.30 46.57 -40.48
CA PHE A 219 -3.66 47.19 -39.32
C PHE A 219 -2.80 46.17 -38.57
N SER A 220 -2.03 46.67 -37.61
CA SER A 220 -1.36 45.83 -36.62
C SER A 220 -1.49 46.41 -35.23
N ASP A 221 -1.44 45.53 -34.25
CA ASP A 221 -1.15 45.87 -32.86
C ASP A 221 -0.11 44.90 -32.30
N TRP A 222 0.28 45.08 -31.06
CA TRP A 222 1.20 44.21 -30.35
C TRP A 222 0.66 43.89 -28.96
N ALA A 223 1.15 42.84 -28.33
CA ALA A 223 0.88 42.54 -26.93
C ALA A 223 2.14 42.02 -26.27
N GLU A 224 2.25 42.18 -24.95
CA GLU A 224 3.36 41.62 -24.18
C GLU A 224 2.80 40.74 -23.07
N ALA A 225 3.55 39.70 -22.74
CA ALA A 225 3.29 38.83 -21.60
C ALA A 225 4.61 38.44 -20.93
N GLU A 226 4.53 38.10 -19.66
CA GLU A 226 5.65 37.56 -18.90
C GLU A 226 5.35 36.11 -18.54
N LEU A 227 6.33 35.24 -18.73
CA LEU A 227 6.32 33.85 -18.27
C LEU A 227 7.43 33.69 -17.25
N SER A 228 7.08 33.52 -15.97
CA SER A 228 8.06 33.18 -14.95
C SER A 228 7.77 31.78 -14.41
N LEU A 229 8.79 30.91 -14.43
CA LEU A 229 8.71 29.58 -13.84
C LEU A 229 9.52 29.51 -12.57
N LYS A 230 8.91 28.96 -11.52
CA LYS A 230 9.64 28.63 -10.31
C LYS A 230 10.73 27.61 -10.62
N PRO A 231 11.85 27.63 -9.90
CA PRO A 231 12.79 26.51 -9.93
C PRO A 231 12.08 25.24 -9.49
N ALA A 232 12.55 24.09 -9.97
CA ALA A 232 11.94 22.80 -9.68
C ALA A 232 12.96 21.75 -9.25
N VAL A 233 12.54 20.87 -8.33
CA VAL A 233 13.22 19.62 -8.00
C VAL A 233 12.40 18.48 -8.57
N TYR A 234 13.04 17.63 -9.35
CA TYR A 234 12.45 16.44 -9.93
C TYR A 234 12.89 15.22 -9.12
N MET A 235 11.92 14.43 -8.70
CA MET A 235 12.15 13.13 -8.08
C MET A 235 11.39 12.06 -8.86
N SER A 236 12.13 11.12 -9.45
CA SER A 236 11.58 10.03 -10.24
C SER A 236 12.00 8.66 -9.68
N GLY A 237 11.36 7.58 -10.13
CA GLY A 237 11.58 6.22 -9.63
C GLY A 237 10.57 5.76 -8.57
N LEU A 238 9.78 6.68 -7.99
CA LEU A 238 8.71 6.36 -7.05
C LEU A 238 7.36 6.10 -7.72
N PRO A 239 6.55 5.16 -7.21
CA PRO A 239 5.15 5.02 -7.61
C PRO A 239 4.30 6.18 -7.07
N ALA A 240 3.12 6.40 -7.68
CA ALA A 240 2.18 7.45 -7.28
C ALA A 240 1.60 7.25 -5.85
N THR A 241 1.65 6.03 -5.33
CA THR A 241 1.32 5.70 -3.94
C THR A 241 2.35 4.71 -3.44
N LEU A 242 2.92 4.99 -2.27
CA LEU A 242 3.96 4.16 -1.66
C LEU A 242 3.30 3.06 -0.82
N ASP A 243 3.28 1.83 -1.33
CA ASP A 243 2.97 0.66 -0.51
C ASP A 243 4.23 0.19 0.22
N LEU A 244 4.34 0.50 1.52
CA LEU A 244 5.52 0.15 2.29
C LEU A 244 5.73 -1.38 2.43
N ALA A 245 4.70 -2.19 2.20
CA ALA A 245 4.86 -3.65 2.18
C ALA A 245 5.66 -4.13 0.95
N GLN A 246 5.73 -3.32 -0.11
CA GLN A 246 6.46 -3.59 -1.35
C GLN A 246 7.81 -2.85 -1.40
N MET A 247 8.23 -2.24 -0.29
CA MET A 247 9.52 -1.57 -0.23
C MET A 247 10.66 -2.59 -0.38
N PRO A 248 11.63 -2.36 -1.27
CA PRO A 248 12.85 -3.17 -1.31
C PRO A 248 13.62 -3.07 0.01
N GLU A 249 14.44 -4.07 0.34
CA GLU A 249 15.20 -4.13 1.60
C GLU A 249 16.12 -2.90 1.79
N ASP A 250 16.70 -2.41 0.69
CA ASP A 250 17.56 -1.23 0.66
C ASP A 250 16.80 0.11 0.49
N GLY A 251 15.47 0.07 0.27
CA GLY A 251 14.64 1.24 -0.03
C GLY A 251 14.31 1.37 -1.52
N TRP A 252 13.45 2.34 -1.87
CA TRP A 252 13.13 2.61 -3.27
C TRP A 252 14.26 3.37 -3.95
N PRO A 253 14.74 2.92 -5.12
CA PRO A 253 15.67 3.69 -5.94
C PRO A 253 14.96 4.92 -6.48
N ILE A 254 15.60 6.08 -6.30
CA ILE A 254 15.11 7.34 -6.82
C ILE A 254 16.20 8.10 -7.54
N GLU A 255 15.77 8.88 -8.53
CA GLU A 255 16.62 9.80 -9.26
C GLU A 255 16.17 11.23 -8.98
N LEU A 256 17.10 12.04 -8.46
CA LEU A 256 16.92 13.45 -8.19
C LEU A 256 17.61 14.30 -9.25
N SER A 257 16.93 15.34 -9.73
CA SER A 257 17.54 16.37 -10.57
C SER A 257 16.91 17.74 -10.31
N ALA A 258 17.55 18.80 -10.77
CA ALA A 258 17.05 20.17 -10.64
C ALA A 258 16.82 20.82 -12.00
N GLY A 259 15.74 21.61 -12.07
CA GLY A 259 15.54 22.64 -13.08
C GLY A 259 15.62 24.01 -12.40
N ALA A 260 16.83 24.55 -12.27
CA ALA A 260 17.06 25.82 -11.59
C ALA A 260 18.27 26.56 -12.17
N THR A 261 18.27 27.88 -12.04
CA THR A 261 19.40 28.76 -12.35
C THR A 261 20.31 28.99 -11.13
N GLU A 262 19.78 28.76 -9.92
CA GLU A 262 20.47 28.93 -8.64
C GLU A 262 20.48 27.61 -7.86
N GLU A 263 21.43 27.49 -6.92
CA GLU A 263 21.57 26.33 -6.03
C GLU A 263 20.35 26.18 -5.10
N ILE A 264 19.65 25.04 -5.17
CA ILE A 264 18.47 24.75 -4.33
C ILE A 264 18.87 24.31 -2.91
N GLY A 265 20.03 23.69 -2.71
CA GLY A 265 20.47 23.12 -1.43
C GLY A 265 20.03 21.67 -1.26
N LYS A 266 19.11 21.38 -0.32
CA LYS A 266 18.74 20.00 0.07
C LYS A 266 17.26 19.69 -0.12
N LEU A 267 16.96 18.46 -0.54
CA LEU A 267 15.63 17.87 -0.48
C LEU A 267 15.52 16.98 0.76
N THR A 268 14.52 17.23 1.60
CA THR A 268 14.23 16.45 2.80
C THR A 268 12.86 15.81 2.71
N ALA A 269 12.69 14.61 3.30
CA ALA A 269 11.39 13.96 3.37
C ALA A 269 11.03 13.60 4.81
N ASN A 270 9.78 13.85 5.18
CA ASN A 270 9.21 13.46 6.47
C ASN A 270 8.01 12.53 6.24
N LEU A 271 7.90 11.48 7.04
CA LEU A 271 6.79 10.55 7.01
C LEU A 271 5.87 10.77 8.21
N GLU A 272 4.59 10.99 7.95
CA GLU A 272 3.53 10.81 8.94
C GLU A 272 2.78 9.52 8.64
N LEU A 273 2.85 8.54 9.54
CA LEU A 273 2.15 7.27 9.41
C LEU A 273 1.19 7.07 10.59
N ARG A 274 -0.05 6.68 10.32
CA ARG A 274 -1.12 6.50 11.30
C ARG A 274 -1.72 5.12 11.17
N ARG A 275 -2.14 4.52 12.28
CA ARG A 275 -2.90 3.27 12.28
C ARG A 275 -4.36 3.58 12.00
N VAL A 276 -4.99 2.76 11.18
CA VAL A 276 -6.45 2.77 11.00
C VAL A 276 -7.06 1.85 12.05
N ASN A 277 -7.95 2.41 12.88
CA ASN A 277 -8.70 1.69 13.92
C ASN A 277 -9.87 0.90 13.30
N ASP A 278 -10.44 -0.04 14.07
CA ASP A 278 -11.53 -0.91 13.59
C ASP A 278 -12.81 -0.13 13.20
N ASP A 279 -12.99 1.08 13.74
CA ASP A 279 -14.10 1.99 13.39
C ASP A 279 -13.81 2.88 12.16
N GLY A 280 -12.64 2.71 11.53
CA GLY A 280 -12.17 3.49 10.38
C GLY A 280 -11.54 4.83 10.74
N SER A 281 -11.43 5.18 12.03
CA SER A 281 -10.72 6.39 12.47
C SER A 281 -9.19 6.19 12.41
N GLU A 282 -8.44 7.29 12.28
CA GLU A 282 -6.99 7.27 12.29
C GLU A 282 -6.43 7.57 13.69
N SER A 283 -5.34 6.91 14.06
CA SER A 283 -4.61 7.21 15.28
C SER A 283 -3.78 8.49 15.17
N GLU A 284 -3.18 8.89 16.29
CA GLU A 284 -2.04 9.82 16.27
C GLU A 284 -0.87 9.28 15.43
N PRO A 285 0.01 10.16 14.90
CA PRO A 285 1.19 9.73 14.15
C PRO A 285 2.09 8.84 14.98
N LEU A 286 2.63 7.81 14.33
CA LEU A 286 3.58 6.90 14.93
C LEU A 286 4.96 7.56 15.01
N THR A 287 5.59 7.49 16.17
CA THR A 287 6.96 7.98 16.38
C THR A 287 8.01 6.88 16.25
N SER A 288 7.60 5.61 16.17
CA SER A 288 8.49 4.45 16.05
C SER A 288 8.93 4.15 14.62
N VAL A 289 8.35 4.84 13.63
CA VAL A 289 8.68 4.69 12.21
C VAL A 289 9.32 5.99 11.75
N ALA A 290 10.48 5.89 11.09
CA ALA A 290 11.23 7.04 10.61
C ALA A 290 11.48 6.94 9.11
N LEU A 291 11.41 8.09 8.44
CA LEU A 291 11.92 8.28 7.08
C LEU A 291 13.08 9.27 7.20
N ASN A 292 14.30 8.77 7.07
CA ASN A 292 15.50 9.58 7.11
C ASN A 292 15.96 9.83 5.69
N PHE A 293 15.48 10.93 5.10
CA PHE A 293 15.86 11.33 3.75
C PHE A 293 16.26 12.79 3.75
N ALA A 294 17.52 13.07 3.41
CA ALA A 294 18.08 14.41 3.32
C ALA A 294 19.25 14.40 2.34
N GLU A 295 18.98 14.80 1.10
CA GLU A 295 19.93 14.71 -0.01
C GLU A 295 20.20 16.07 -0.61
N ASP A 296 21.46 16.30 -0.99
CA ASP A 296 21.84 17.50 -1.74
C ASP A 296 21.25 17.42 -3.16
N VAL A 297 20.53 18.45 -3.56
CA VAL A 297 19.93 18.54 -4.88
C VAL A 297 21.04 18.88 -5.88
N PRO A 298 21.30 18.04 -6.89
CA PRO A 298 22.40 18.29 -7.82
C PRO A 298 22.12 19.54 -8.67
N GLU A 299 23.11 20.41 -8.82
CA GLU A 299 23.04 21.60 -9.69
C GLU A 299 23.01 21.23 -11.18
N THR A 300 23.65 20.11 -11.54
CA THR A 300 23.69 19.59 -12.91
C THR A 300 23.57 18.07 -12.93
N GLY A 301 22.94 17.53 -13.97
CA GLY A 301 22.72 16.10 -14.12
C GLY A 301 21.70 15.55 -13.12
N SER A 302 21.90 14.29 -12.73
CA SER A 302 21.03 13.61 -11.77
C SER A 302 21.82 12.84 -10.72
N LEU A 303 21.24 12.74 -9.54
CA LEU A 303 21.73 11.98 -8.39
C LEU A 303 20.85 10.75 -8.19
N GLN A 304 21.46 9.57 -8.17
CA GLN A 304 20.79 8.33 -7.81
C GLN A 304 20.94 8.10 -6.30
N THR A 305 19.83 7.92 -5.59
CA THR A 305 19.81 7.66 -4.14
C THR A 305 18.63 6.75 -3.76
N LEU A 306 18.43 6.50 -2.47
CA LEU A 306 17.43 5.58 -1.93
C LEU A 306 16.50 6.31 -0.96
N LEU A 307 15.20 6.07 -1.10
CA LEU A 307 14.19 6.47 -0.12
C LEU A 307 13.84 5.25 0.74
N LYS A 308 14.23 5.26 2.02
CA LYS A 308 14.04 4.12 2.94
C LYS A 308 13.29 4.51 4.20
N VAL A 309 12.31 3.68 4.56
CA VAL A 309 11.54 3.80 5.81
C VAL A 309 12.01 2.72 6.79
N GLU A 310 12.30 3.11 8.02
CA GLU A 310 12.82 2.24 9.07
C GLU A 310 11.79 2.05 10.21
N GLY A 311 11.89 0.94 10.94
CA GLY A 311 11.04 0.67 12.11
C GLY A 311 9.70 0.01 11.80
N LEU A 312 9.45 -0.38 10.54
CA LEU A 312 8.19 -1.04 10.12
C LEU A 312 7.98 -2.40 10.79
N GLU A 313 9.06 -3.09 11.16
CA GLU A 313 9.05 -4.37 11.84
C GLU A 313 8.57 -4.30 13.30
N THR A 314 8.51 -3.09 13.87
CA THR A 314 8.00 -2.85 15.23
C THR A 314 6.49 -2.66 15.28
N LEU A 315 5.85 -2.54 14.11
CA LEU A 315 4.43 -2.26 14.01
C LEU A 315 3.58 -3.47 14.39
N ARG A 316 2.47 -3.17 15.08
CA ARG A 316 1.44 -4.18 15.36
C ARG A 316 0.71 -4.54 14.07
N PRO A 317 0.14 -5.74 13.96
CA PRO A 317 -0.72 -6.10 12.84
C PRO A 317 -1.90 -5.12 12.66
N GLY A 318 -2.22 -4.78 11.41
CA GLY A 318 -3.26 -3.82 11.08
C GLY A 318 -3.04 -3.10 9.76
N GLN A 319 -3.90 -2.12 9.50
CA GLN A 319 -3.78 -1.22 8.37
C GLN A 319 -3.22 0.13 8.83
N TYR A 320 -2.36 0.70 7.99
CA TYR A 320 -1.71 1.97 8.22
C TYR A 320 -1.80 2.82 6.95
N VAL A 321 -2.07 4.10 7.15
CA VAL A 321 -2.15 5.12 6.09
C VAL A 321 -1.32 6.31 6.50
N GLY A 322 -0.81 7.06 5.52
CA GLY A 322 0.07 8.17 5.81
C GLY A 322 0.44 8.98 4.60
N GLN A 323 1.39 9.88 4.80
CA GLN A 323 1.89 10.77 3.77
C GLN A 323 3.38 11.04 3.98
N VAL A 324 4.15 10.97 2.90
CA VAL A 324 5.49 11.57 2.84
C VAL A 324 5.35 13.00 2.35
N THR A 325 5.89 13.95 3.12
CA THR A 325 6.00 15.36 2.73
C THR A 325 7.45 15.67 2.38
N LEU A 326 7.66 16.22 1.19
CA LEU A 326 8.95 16.61 0.65
C LEU A 326 9.11 18.13 0.76
N THR A 327 10.24 18.55 1.31
CA THR A 327 10.58 19.97 1.49
C THR A 327 11.97 20.22 0.96
N ALA A 328 12.09 21.14 0.01
CA ALA A 328 13.36 21.66 -0.45
C ALA A 328 13.80 22.85 0.42
N ASN A 329 15.07 22.88 0.79
CA ASN A 329 15.67 23.90 1.63
C ASN A 329 16.92 24.46 0.97
N THR A 330 17.03 25.79 0.95
CA THR A 330 18.22 26.55 0.52
C THR A 330 19.50 26.05 1.21
N PRO A 331 20.71 26.34 0.67
CA PRO A 331 21.97 26.02 1.34
C PRO A 331 22.10 26.59 2.77
N ALA A 332 21.37 27.68 3.06
CA ALA A 332 21.28 28.29 4.39
C ALA A 332 20.29 27.58 5.34
N GLY A 333 19.66 26.48 4.92
CA GLY A 333 18.71 25.69 5.72
C GLY A 333 17.30 26.29 5.84
N ARG A 334 16.95 27.29 5.01
CA ARG A 334 15.59 27.87 4.97
C ARG A 334 14.76 27.21 3.87
N PRO A 335 13.44 27.09 4.01
CA PRO A 335 12.57 26.60 2.93
C PRO A 335 12.82 27.35 1.63
N ALA A 336 13.05 26.61 0.54
CA ALA A 336 13.23 27.17 -0.79
C ALA A 336 11.86 27.31 -1.48
N ASP A 337 11.62 28.41 -2.20
CA ASP A 337 10.40 28.58 -3.01
C ASP A 337 10.56 27.88 -4.36
N VAL A 338 10.55 26.54 -4.33
CA VAL A 338 10.72 25.68 -5.50
C VAL A 338 9.56 24.69 -5.62
N ALA A 339 9.24 24.29 -6.84
CA ALA A 339 8.27 23.23 -7.09
C ALA A 339 8.92 21.85 -6.86
N VAL A 340 8.24 20.93 -6.19
CA VAL A 340 8.67 19.53 -6.09
C VAL A 340 7.77 18.68 -7.00
N ARG A 341 8.37 18.00 -7.98
CA ARG A 341 7.66 17.21 -8.99
C ARG A 341 7.97 15.71 -8.83
N PRO A 342 6.97 14.82 -9.02
CA PRO A 342 5.61 15.09 -9.51
C PRO A 342 4.67 15.72 -8.46
N SER A 343 4.94 15.51 -7.17
CA SER A 343 4.16 16.10 -6.07
C SER A 343 5.04 16.29 -4.83
N PRO A 344 4.87 17.38 -4.05
CA PRO A 344 5.52 17.55 -2.75
C PRO A 344 4.97 16.60 -1.69
N GLN A 345 3.88 15.88 -1.99
CA GLN A 345 3.20 14.99 -1.07
C GLN A 345 2.92 13.65 -1.75
N LEU A 346 3.36 12.56 -1.11
CA LEU A 346 3.16 11.19 -1.60
C LEU A 346 2.32 10.39 -0.61
N PRO A 347 1.15 9.85 -1.01
CA PRO A 347 0.36 9.02 -0.13
C PRO A 347 1.05 7.68 0.14
N VAL A 348 0.88 7.18 1.35
CA VAL A 348 1.53 5.98 1.87
C VAL A 348 0.49 5.01 2.41
N THR A 349 0.67 3.72 2.15
CA THR A 349 -0.14 2.64 2.74
C THR A 349 0.76 1.52 3.23
N LEU A 350 0.33 0.83 4.29
CA LEU A 350 0.98 -0.39 4.76
C LEU A 350 -0.05 -1.32 5.40
N LYS A 351 -0.02 -2.60 5.03
CA LYS A 351 -0.80 -3.64 5.68
C LYS A 351 0.13 -4.65 6.36
N VAL A 352 0.10 -4.68 7.69
CA VAL A 352 0.84 -5.65 8.50
C VAL A 352 -0.08 -6.82 8.81
N SER A 353 0.22 -7.99 8.24
CA SER A 353 -0.56 -9.21 8.46
C SER A 353 -0.41 -9.73 9.89
N ARG A 354 -1.50 -10.30 10.43
CA ARG A 354 -1.49 -10.98 11.73
C ARG A 354 -0.75 -12.32 11.62
N PRO A 355 0.21 -12.63 12.50
CA PRO A 355 0.76 -13.97 12.58
C PRO A 355 -0.35 -14.96 12.92
N THR A 356 -0.39 -16.08 12.20
CA THR A 356 -1.49 -17.05 12.32
C THR A 356 -0.96 -18.43 12.69
N ALA A 357 -1.65 -19.14 13.59
CA ALA A 357 -1.44 -20.57 13.84
C ALA A 357 -2.63 -21.37 13.30
N ARG A 358 -2.36 -22.32 12.40
CA ARG A 358 -3.37 -23.21 11.82
C ARG A 358 -3.22 -24.60 12.39
N LEU A 359 -4.17 -25.07 13.18
CA LEU A 359 -4.19 -26.45 13.63
C LEU A 359 -4.79 -27.35 12.56
N GLU A 360 -4.16 -28.50 12.33
CA GLU A 360 -4.60 -29.46 11.30
C GLU A 360 -5.83 -30.27 11.74
N SER A 361 -6.20 -30.23 13.03
CA SER A 361 -7.36 -30.94 13.58
C SER A 361 -8.29 -30.03 14.36
N ARG A 362 -9.59 -30.32 14.26
CA ARG A 362 -10.67 -29.75 15.09
C ARG A 362 -11.00 -30.62 16.30
N THR A 363 -10.35 -31.78 16.41
CA THR A 363 -10.58 -32.74 17.50
C THR A 363 -9.25 -33.28 18.04
N ALA A 364 -9.07 -33.20 19.36
CA ALA A 364 -8.03 -33.85 20.12
C ALA A 364 -8.54 -35.22 20.60
N ASP A 365 -8.26 -36.26 19.83
CA ASP A 365 -8.65 -37.63 20.17
C ASP A 365 -7.53 -38.30 20.97
N PHE A 366 -7.79 -38.53 22.26
CA PHE A 366 -6.88 -39.23 23.17
C PHE A 366 -7.02 -40.76 23.07
N GLY A 367 -7.88 -41.26 22.17
CA GLY A 367 -8.05 -42.67 21.90
C GLY A 367 -8.89 -43.39 22.94
N VAL A 368 -8.57 -44.69 23.09
CA VAL A 368 -9.33 -45.63 23.89
C VAL A 368 -8.45 -46.16 25.01
N VAL A 369 -8.99 -46.12 26.23
CA VAL A 369 -8.36 -46.66 27.44
C VAL A 369 -9.29 -47.72 28.01
N LEU A 370 -8.78 -48.93 28.25
CA LEU A 370 -9.54 -49.95 28.95
C LEU A 370 -9.63 -49.60 30.44
N PHE A 371 -10.82 -49.70 31.03
CA PHE A 371 -11.02 -49.46 32.46
C PHE A 371 -10.18 -50.42 33.31
N ASP A 372 -9.65 -49.93 34.43
CA ASP A 372 -8.91 -50.72 35.42
C ASP A 372 -9.67 -50.66 36.74
N THR A 373 -9.93 -51.84 37.31
CA THR A 373 -10.65 -52.02 38.59
C THR A 373 -9.87 -51.51 39.81
N SER A 374 -8.60 -51.17 39.64
CA SER A 374 -7.75 -50.60 40.68
C SER A 374 -8.32 -49.27 41.21
N PRO A 375 -8.30 -49.05 42.54
CA PRO A 375 -8.71 -47.76 43.13
C PRO A 375 -7.84 -46.58 42.66
N ASN A 376 -6.65 -46.87 42.10
CA ASN A 376 -5.71 -45.90 41.57
C ASN A 376 -5.89 -45.63 40.07
N PHE A 377 -6.89 -46.19 39.40
CA PHE A 377 -7.13 -45.93 37.99
C PHE A 377 -7.35 -44.43 37.75
N ARG A 378 -6.49 -43.85 36.90
CA ARG A 378 -6.58 -42.47 36.44
C ARG A 378 -6.31 -42.45 34.95
N LEU A 379 -6.99 -41.56 34.24
CA LEU A 379 -6.65 -41.27 32.86
C LEU A 379 -5.34 -40.49 32.84
N ASP A 380 -4.43 -40.90 31.97
CA ASP A 380 -3.19 -40.20 31.65
C ASP A 380 -2.83 -40.51 30.20
N GLN A 381 -3.22 -39.63 29.27
CA GLN A 381 -3.06 -39.82 27.84
C GLN A 381 -2.49 -38.56 27.20
N ASP A 382 -1.63 -38.73 26.20
CA ASP A 382 -1.05 -37.63 25.43
C ASP A 382 -1.54 -37.69 23.99
N VAL A 383 -1.80 -36.53 23.39
CA VAL A 383 -2.05 -36.38 21.96
C VAL A 383 -1.24 -35.21 21.41
N LEU A 384 -0.78 -35.33 20.17
CA LEU A 384 -0.05 -34.27 19.46
C LEU A 384 -0.96 -33.69 18.40
N ILE A 385 -1.23 -32.39 18.46
CA ILE A 385 -1.96 -31.69 17.40
C ILE A 385 -0.96 -31.00 16.47
N PRO A 386 -0.85 -31.43 15.20
CA PRO A 386 -0.03 -30.73 14.23
C PRO A 386 -0.56 -29.32 13.95
N LEU A 387 0.35 -28.37 13.76
CA LEU A 387 0.01 -27.01 13.36
C LEU A 387 1.07 -26.39 12.44
N ALA A 388 0.64 -25.38 11.68
CA ALA A 388 1.51 -24.56 10.86
C ALA A 388 1.40 -23.09 11.29
N TYR A 389 2.52 -22.38 11.33
CA TYR A 389 2.54 -20.94 11.49
C TYR A 389 2.60 -20.26 10.13
N GLU A 390 1.77 -19.23 9.94
CA GLU A 390 1.92 -18.24 8.87
C GLU A 390 2.51 -16.99 9.50
N GLY A 391 3.76 -16.65 9.15
CA GLY A 391 4.52 -15.57 9.79
C GLY A 391 5.39 -16.06 10.96
N LYS A 392 5.67 -15.16 11.91
CA LYS A 392 6.54 -15.46 13.06
C LYS A 392 5.84 -16.41 14.05
N PRO A 393 6.48 -17.50 14.50
CA PRO A 393 5.93 -18.38 15.53
C PRO A 393 5.64 -17.63 16.84
N PHE A 394 4.58 -18.03 17.54
CA PHE A 394 4.15 -17.41 18.79
C PHE A 394 3.56 -18.43 19.77
N LYS A 395 3.58 -18.11 21.07
CA LYS A 395 3.09 -19.01 22.13
C LYS A 395 1.57 -19.17 22.07
N LEU A 396 1.11 -20.41 22.16
CA LEU A 396 -0.31 -20.75 22.27
C LEU A 396 -0.68 -20.99 23.73
N THR A 397 -1.85 -20.49 24.12
CA THR A 397 -2.48 -20.75 25.42
C THR A 397 -3.71 -21.62 25.18
N VAL A 398 -3.83 -22.71 25.93
CA VAL A 398 -4.98 -23.62 25.84
C VAL A 398 -5.73 -23.58 27.16
N ASN A 399 -7.02 -23.24 27.08
CA ASN A 399 -7.93 -23.24 28.20
C ASN A 399 -9.02 -24.28 27.95
N GLN A 400 -9.30 -25.11 28.95
CA GLN A 400 -10.36 -26.09 28.86
C GLN A 400 -11.67 -25.49 29.38
N ALA A 401 -12.75 -25.65 28.61
CA ALA A 401 -14.12 -25.46 29.09
C ALA A 401 -14.61 -26.71 29.86
N ALA A 402 -15.61 -26.57 30.73
CA ALA A 402 -16.14 -27.69 31.49
C ALA A 402 -16.53 -28.87 30.57
N GLY A 403 -15.96 -30.05 30.85
CA GLY A 403 -16.28 -31.30 30.14
C GLY A 403 -17.42 -32.07 30.79
N ASP A 404 -17.87 -33.13 30.12
CA ASP A 404 -18.90 -34.06 30.63
C ASP A 404 -18.39 -34.98 31.77
N CYS A 405 -17.07 -35.12 31.88
CA CYS A 405 -16.41 -35.93 32.88
C CYS A 405 -15.80 -35.09 33.99
N THR A 406 -16.37 -35.20 35.19
CA THR A 406 -15.89 -34.51 36.39
C THR A 406 -14.45 -34.91 36.74
N GLY A 407 -13.59 -33.92 36.97
CA GLY A 407 -12.21 -34.13 37.37
C GLY A 407 -11.25 -34.55 36.25
N VAL A 408 -11.68 -34.50 34.99
CA VAL A 408 -10.81 -34.67 33.81
C VAL A 408 -10.30 -33.30 33.36
N THR A 409 -8.98 -33.17 33.29
CA THR A 409 -8.29 -31.94 32.87
C THR A 409 -7.41 -32.19 31.65
N VAL A 410 -7.44 -31.29 30.68
CA VAL A 410 -6.56 -31.28 29.53
C VAL A 410 -5.65 -30.06 29.63
N THR A 411 -4.34 -30.30 29.58
CA THR A 411 -3.31 -29.26 29.65
C THR A 411 -2.44 -29.29 28.40
N ALA A 412 -1.90 -28.14 28.02
CA ALA A 412 -1.00 -28.03 26.87
C ALA A 412 0.43 -27.71 27.31
N SER A 413 1.39 -28.26 26.58
CA SER A 413 2.80 -27.89 26.70
C SER A 413 3.22 -26.93 25.59
N GLU A 414 4.46 -26.43 25.64
CA GLU A 414 4.98 -25.57 24.57
C GLU A 414 5.05 -26.31 23.23
N VAL A 415 4.77 -25.57 22.15
CA VAL A 415 4.86 -26.08 20.78
C VAL A 415 6.29 -26.51 20.53
N ARG A 416 6.46 -27.72 20.00
CA ARG A 416 7.77 -28.29 19.68
C ARG A 416 7.82 -28.74 18.23
N GLN A 417 9.02 -28.83 17.67
CA GLN A 417 9.22 -29.47 16.38
C GLN A 417 9.36 -30.98 16.56
N GLN A 418 8.61 -31.75 15.78
CA GLN A 418 8.68 -33.19 15.68
C GLN A 418 8.54 -33.60 14.22
N ASP A 419 9.49 -34.39 13.72
CA ASP A 419 9.52 -34.86 12.32
C ASP A 419 9.41 -33.72 11.27
N GLY A 420 10.02 -32.57 11.56
CA GLY A 420 10.00 -31.38 10.70
C GLY A 420 8.67 -30.60 10.72
N ARG A 421 7.73 -30.95 11.60
CA ARG A 421 6.45 -30.24 11.78
C ARG A 421 6.35 -29.63 13.17
N ASN A 422 5.62 -28.53 13.30
CA ASN A 422 5.28 -27.99 14.62
C ASN A 422 4.08 -28.78 15.17
N VAL A 423 4.19 -29.20 16.42
CA VAL A 423 3.12 -29.93 17.13
C VAL A 423 2.84 -29.28 18.47
N LEU A 424 1.56 -29.18 18.83
CA LEU A 424 1.08 -28.78 20.15
C LEU A 424 0.77 -30.04 20.97
N PRO A 425 1.59 -30.38 21.98
CA PRO A 425 1.32 -31.51 22.85
C PRO A 425 0.22 -31.18 23.85
N LEU A 426 -0.79 -32.03 23.92
CA LEU A 426 -1.84 -31.99 24.91
C LEU A 426 -1.78 -33.25 25.79
N ARG A 427 -1.95 -33.06 27.10
CA ARG A 427 -2.03 -34.13 28.10
C ARG A 427 -3.37 -34.11 28.80
N LEU A 428 -4.07 -35.23 28.76
CA LEU A 428 -5.30 -35.48 29.50
C LEU A 428 -4.98 -36.24 30.78
N SER A 429 -5.43 -35.73 31.91
CA SER A 429 -5.27 -36.36 33.22
C SER A 429 -6.59 -36.35 33.99
N SER A 430 -6.86 -37.38 34.81
CA SER A 430 -8.00 -37.37 35.75
C SER A 430 -7.56 -37.31 37.21
N GLN A 431 -8.31 -36.58 38.05
CA GLN A 431 -8.11 -36.54 39.51
C GLN A 431 -8.82 -37.70 40.21
N ASN A 432 -9.96 -38.10 39.68
CA ASN A 432 -10.80 -39.19 40.19
C ASN A 432 -10.83 -40.36 39.20
N ILE A 433 -11.33 -41.50 39.67
CA ILE A 433 -11.66 -42.65 38.81
C ILE A 433 -12.73 -42.20 37.80
N VAL A 434 -12.52 -42.55 36.54
CA VAL A 434 -13.48 -42.30 35.47
C VAL A 434 -14.13 -43.63 35.11
N LEU A 435 -15.43 -43.75 35.35
CA LEU A 435 -16.19 -44.95 34.99
C LEU A 435 -16.23 -45.13 33.47
N PRO A 436 -16.44 -46.36 32.97
CA PRO A 436 -16.57 -46.62 31.54
C PRO A 436 -17.63 -45.75 30.87
N ARG A 437 -17.20 -44.97 29.88
CA ARG A 437 -18.00 -44.09 29.00
C ARG A 437 -17.07 -43.32 28.06
N THR A 438 -17.64 -42.64 27.09
CA THR A 438 -16.93 -41.58 26.36
C THR A 438 -16.97 -40.28 27.16
N CYS A 439 -15.80 -39.68 27.36
CA CYS A 439 -15.64 -38.33 27.90
C CYS A 439 -15.33 -37.35 26.76
N THR A 440 -15.96 -36.20 26.79
CA THR A 440 -15.84 -35.13 25.80
C THR A 440 -15.83 -33.74 26.44
N GLY A 441 -15.26 -32.78 25.72
CA GLY A 441 -15.35 -31.37 26.07
C GLY A 441 -14.67 -30.49 25.02
N ASN A 442 -14.52 -29.21 25.34
CA ASN A 442 -13.97 -28.22 24.40
C ASN A 442 -12.72 -27.55 24.97
N LEU A 443 -11.77 -27.26 24.09
CA LEU A 443 -10.57 -26.47 24.35
C LEU A 443 -10.65 -25.17 23.55
N THR A 444 -10.39 -24.06 24.22
CA THR A 444 -10.16 -22.75 23.57
C THR A 444 -8.67 -22.52 23.46
N ILE A 445 -8.19 -22.35 22.24
CA ILE A 445 -6.79 -22.08 21.92
C ILE A 445 -6.67 -20.63 21.46
N ALA A 446 -5.81 -19.87 22.13
CA ALA A 446 -5.59 -18.45 21.83
C ALA A 446 -4.10 -18.12 21.74
N GLY A 447 -3.78 -17.08 20.97
CA GLY A 447 -2.46 -16.46 21.01
C GLY A 447 -2.25 -15.61 22.27
N PRO A 448 -1.10 -14.92 22.40
CA PRO A 448 -0.79 -14.10 23.57
C PRO A 448 -1.74 -12.92 23.79
N ASN A 449 -2.28 -12.36 22.71
CA ASN A 449 -3.24 -11.25 22.70
C ASN A 449 -4.03 -11.24 21.37
N GLY A 450 -4.84 -10.19 21.12
CA GLY A 450 -5.68 -10.05 19.92
C GLY A 450 -4.95 -9.72 18.61
N ASP A 451 -3.62 -9.63 18.61
CA ASP A 451 -2.82 -9.40 17.38
C ASP A 451 -2.49 -10.71 16.64
N TYR A 452 -2.85 -11.85 17.22
CA TYR A 452 -2.54 -13.17 16.70
C TYR A 452 -3.81 -13.93 16.40
N ASP A 453 -3.84 -14.62 15.26
CA ASP A 453 -4.98 -15.42 14.87
C ASP A 453 -4.69 -16.91 15.08
N VAL A 454 -5.68 -17.66 15.57
CA VAL A 454 -5.60 -19.11 15.76
C VAL A 454 -6.81 -19.76 15.11
N PHE A 455 -6.57 -20.70 14.20
CA PHE A 455 -7.63 -21.37 13.45
C PHE A 455 -7.47 -22.89 13.43
N PRO A 456 -8.47 -23.66 13.88
CA PRO A 456 -9.60 -23.24 14.70
C PRO A 456 -9.17 -22.74 16.08
N SER A 457 -9.88 -21.77 16.66
CA SER A 457 -9.69 -21.35 18.06
C SER A 457 -10.41 -22.26 19.06
N GLU A 458 -11.30 -23.14 18.59
CA GLU A 458 -12.01 -24.13 19.38
C GLU A 458 -11.72 -25.54 18.86
N VAL A 459 -11.28 -26.41 19.76
CA VAL A 459 -10.94 -27.81 19.47
C VAL A 459 -11.70 -28.69 20.45
N ASN A 460 -12.50 -29.62 19.94
CA ASN A 460 -13.17 -30.61 20.80
C ASN A 460 -12.14 -31.63 21.27
N TRP A 461 -12.26 -32.16 22.47
CA TRP A 461 -11.46 -33.30 22.92
C TRP A 461 -12.36 -34.48 23.26
N GLN A 462 -11.83 -35.69 23.07
CA GLN A 462 -12.51 -36.91 23.45
C GLN A 462 -11.54 -37.98 23.95
N VAL A 463 -12.02 -38.81 24.87
CA VAL A 463 -11.37 -40.05 25.29
C VAL A 463 -12.45 -41.09 25.59
N ARG A 464 -12.25 -42.33 25.15
CA ARG A 464 -13.19 -43.42 25.43
C ARG A 464 -12.63 -44.33 26.50
N VAL A 465 -13.37 -44.53 27.59
CA VAL A 465 -13.07 -45.52 28.61
C VAL A 465 -13.93 -46.73 28.36
N ASP A 466 -13.33 -47.82 27.88
CA ASP A 466 -14.05 -49.04 27.55
C ASP A 466 -14.33 -49.87 28.81
N GLU A 467 -15.50 -50.53 28.83
CA GLU A 467 -15.86 -51.47 29.88
C GLU A 467 -14.94 -52.70 29.87
N VAL A 468 -14.72 -53.24 31.06
CA VAL A 468 -14.06 -54.54 31.21
C VAL A 468 -15.13 -55.61 31.05
N GLU A 469 -14.90 -56.51 30.09
CA GLU A 469 -15.74 -57.66 29.86
C GLU A 469 -15.19 -58.86 30.61
N TRP A 470 -16.08 -59.58 31.30
CA TRP A 470 -15.72 -60.79 32.01
C TRP A 470 -16.85 -61.81 32.02
N SER A 471 -16.49 -63.09 32.08
CA SER A 471 -17.44 -64.19 32.15
C SER A 471 -16.81 -65.43 32.77
N ILE A 472 -17.66 -66.32 33.26
CA ILE A 472 -17.26 -67.61 33.83
C ILE A 472 -17.38 -68.68 32.74
N ALA A 473 -16.29 -69.41 32.49
CA ALA A 473 -16.26 -70.46 31.48
C ALA A 473 -16.81 -71.81 31.98
N ASN A 474 -16.80 -72.05 33.30
CA ASN A 474 -17.37 -73.25 33.93
C ASN A 474 -18.67 -72.92 34.69
N SER A 475 -19.80 -73.49 34.24
CA SER A 475 -21.14 -73.23 34.82
C SER A 475 -21.46 -74.05 36.08
N GLU A 476 -20.62 -75.03 36.44
CA GLU A 476 -20.83 -75.90 37.59
C GLU A 476 -19.54 -76.02 38.42
N LEU A 477 -19.66 -75.82 39.73
CA LEU A 477 -18.59 -76.01 40.69
C LEU A 477 -18.96 -77.17 41.63
N SER A 478 -18.14 -78.23 41.65
CA SER A 478 -18.28 -79.28 42.65
C SER A 478 -17.55 -78.85 43.92
N LEU A 479 -18.33 -78.51 44.95
CA LEU A 479 -17.82 -77.92 46.19
C LEU A 479 -17.72 -78.94 47.35
N GLY A 480 -17.74 -80.22 47.05
CA GLY A 480 -17.48 -81.31 48.01
C GLY A 480 -18.42 -81.32 49.22
N ASP A 481 -17.96 -81.97 50.30
CA ASP A 481 -18.70 -82.08 51.56
C ASP A 481 -18.21 -81.04 52.57
N LEU A 482 -19.05 -80.06 52.90
CA LEU A 482 -18.83 -79.08 53.97
C LEU A 482 -19.79 -79.38 55.13
N ARG A 483 -19.26 -79.70 56.32
CA ARG A 483 -20.04 -80.22 57.46
C ARG A 483 -19.74 -79.48 58.76
N LEU A 484 -18.47 -79.33 59.09
CA LEU A 484 -18.04 -78.75 60.37
C LEU A 484 -17.60 -77.28 60.20
N PRO A 485 -17.78 -76.43 61.24
CA PRO A 485 -17.23 -75.08 61.23
C PRO A 485 -15.73 -75.09 60.94
N GLY A 486 -15.28 -74.27 59.99
CA GLY A 486 -13.89 -74.15 59.57
C GLY A 486 -13.45 -75.12 58.47
N GLU A 487 -14.29 -76.08 58.06
CA GLU A 487 -14.01 -76.89 56.87
C GLU A 487 -14.01 -76.03 55.61
N ARG A 488 -13.12 -76.36 54.67
CA ARG A 488 -12.88 -75.61 53.45
C ARG A 488 -12.80 -76.57 52.28
N VAL A 489 -13.45 -76.21 51.18
CA VAL A 489 -13.27 -76.87 49.89
C VAL A 489 -12.76 -75.87 48.89
N GLN A 490 -11.71 -76.25 48.17
CA GLN A 490 -11.09 -75.44 47.14
C GLN A 490 -11.40 -76.04 45.77
N THR A 491 -11.74 -75.17 44.82
CA THR A 491 -11.93 -75.52 43.42
C THR A 491 -11.37 -74.41 42.53
N THR A 492 -11.24 -74.67 41.23
CA THR A 492 -10.73 -73.71 40.26
C THR A 492 -11.86 -73.19 39.39
N LEU A 493 -12.08 -71.88 39.42
CA LEU A 493 -12.97 -71.16 38.53
C LEU A 493 -12.18 -70.72 37.28
N LEU A 494 -12.73 -70.96 36.09
CA LEU A 494 -12.12 -70.50 34.84
C LEU A 494 -12.78 -69.20 34.42
N VAL A 495 -12.02 -68.11 34.44
CA VAL A 495 -12.56 -66.76 34.19
C VAL A 495 -11.98 -66.19 32.92
N ARG A 496 -12.84 -65.75 32.01
CA ARG A 496 -12.44 -64.87 30.92
C ARG A 496 -12.53 -63.43 31.43
N PHE A 497 -11.44 -62.69 31.32
CA PHE A 497 -11.35 -61.30 31.77
C PHE A 497 -10.45 -60.54 30.81
N ASN A 498 -10.93 -59.44 30.21
CA ASN A 498 -10.13 -58.65 29.28
C ASN A 498 -9.33 -57.51 29.95
N GLY A 499 -9.57 -57.26 31.25
CA GLY A 499 -8.87 -56.24 32.04
C GLY A 499 -7.45 -56.64 32.48
N LYS A 500 -6.84 -55.80 33.31
CA LYS A 500 -5.48 -56.02 33.83
C LYS A 500 -5.49 -56.71 35.19
N ALA A 501 -4.58 -57.66 35.39
CA ALA A 501 -4.26 -58.18 36.72
C ALA A 501 -3.38 -57.16 37.49
N PRO A 502 -3.50 -57.07 38.83
CA PRO A 502 -4.36 -57.90 39.66
C PRO A 502 -5.82 -57.43 39.71
N PHE A 503 -6.75 -58.39 39.79
CA PHE A 503 -8.18 -58.13 40.02
C PHE A 503 -8.72 -59.06 41.12
N VAL A 504 -9.82 -58.66 41.78
CA VAL A 504 -10.39 -59.42 42.90
C VAL A 504 -11.77 -59.92 42.55
N ILE A 505 -11.98 -61.23 42.63
CA ILE A 505 -13.31 -61.84 42.52
C ILE A 505 -13.89 -62.00 43.93
N GLU A 506 -15.14 -61.58 44.11
CA GLU A 506 -15.89 -61.74 45.35
C GLU A 506 -17.30 -62.26 45.09
N ALA A 507 -17.92 -62.84 46.11
CA ALA A 507 -19.33 -63.21 46.02
C ALA A 507 -20.20 -61.97 46.31
N GLY A 508 -21.03 -61.59 45.34
CA GLY A 508 -22.05 -60.57 45.50
C GLY A 508 -23.25 -61.09 46.32
N ASP A 509 -23.70 -62.31 45.99
CA ASP A 509 -24.73 -63.04 46.75
C ASP A 509 -24.43 -64.54 46.75
N LEU A 510 -24.86 -65.22 47.83
CA LEU A 510 -24.71 -66.65 48.01
C LEU A 510 -26.04 -67.25 48.45
N ALA A 511 -26.71 -67.93 47.52
CA ALA A 511 -27.99 -68.57 47.75
C ALA A 511 -27.86 -70.09 47.59
N ALA A 512 -27.76 -70.81 48.71
CA ALA A 512 -27.74 -72.26 48.69
C ALA A 512 -28.89 -72.84 49.50
N THR A 513 -29.34 -74.04 49.13
CA THR A 513 -30.35 -74.77 49.90
C THR A 513 -29.81 -76.10 50.36
N ALA A 514 -30.14 -76.43 51.61
CA ALA A 514 -29.88 -77.69 52.28
C ALA A 514 -31.17 -78.47 52.42
N THR A 515 -31.15 -79.75 52.02
CA THR A 515 -32.27 -80.65 52.36
C THR A 515 -31.96 -81.36 53.67
N LEU A 516 -32.78 -81.11 54.69
CA LEU A 516 -32.68 -81.70 56.03
C LEU A 516 -33.12 -83.17 56.04
N PRO A 517 -32.72 -83.96 57.06
CA PRO A 517 -33.07 -85.38 57.17
C PRO A 517 -34.58 -85.68 57.21
N ASP A 518 -35.39 -84.69 57.62
CA ASP A 518 -36.86 -84.75 57.67
C ASP A 518 -37.53 -84.29 56.35
N GLY A 519 -36.73 -83.96 55.33
CA GLY A 519 -37.19 -83.46 54.03
C GLY A 519 -37.47 -81.96 53.98
N GLN A 520 -37.24 -81.21 55.06
CA GLN A 520 -37.36 -79.75 55.04
C GLN A 520 -36.19 -79.11 54.28
N VAL A 521 -36.45 -78.00 53.59
CA VAL A 521 -35.43 -77.23 52.88
C VAL A 521 -35.04 -76.03 53.72
N GLN A 522 -33.76 -75.94 54.10
CA GLN A 522 -33.18 -74.79 54.78
C GLN A 522 -32.36 -73.95 53.79
N GLN A 523 -32.56 -72.64 53.78
CA GLN A 523 -31.68 -71.73 53.05
C GLN A 523 -30.38 -71.53 53.85
N LEU A 524 -29.25 -71.68 53.15
CA LEU A 524 -27.93 -71.33 53.63
C LEU A 524 -27.62 -69.92 53.14
N THR A 525 -27.17 -69.09 54.05
CA THR A 525 -26.86 -67.67 53.83
C THR A 525 -25.39 -67.40 54.17
N PRO A 526 -24.90 -66.16 53.99
CA PRO A 526 -23.53 -65.79 54.37
C PRO A 526 -23.19 -65.95 55.87
N THR A 527 -24.15 -66.28 56.75
CA THR A 527 -23.87 -66.67 58.14
C THR A 527 -23.39 -68.11 58.29
N GLU A 528 -23.83 -69.01 57.41
CA GLU A 528 -23.44 -70.42 57.41
C GLU A 528 -22.26 -70.70 56.48
N LEU A 529 -22.17 -69.97 55.36
CA LEU A 529 -21.16 -70.16 54.32
C LEU A 529 -20.36 -68.88 54.06
N GLU A 530 -19.09 -69.05 53.69
CA GLU A 530 -18.19 -67.96 53.33
C GLU A 530 -17.47 -68.24 52.01
N PHE A 531 -17.52 -67.25 51.12
CA PHE A 531 -16.72 -67.17 49.93
C PHE A 531 -15.76 -65.97 50.08
N PRO A 532 -14.52 -66.18 50.54
CA PRO A 532 -13.56 -65.11 50.71
C PRO A 532 -13.14 -64.54 49.34
N PRO A 533 -12.89 -63.23 49.24
CA PRO A 533 -12.44 -62.62 48.00
C PRO A 533 -11.09 -63.20 47.57
N VAL A 534 -10.93 -63.45 46.27
CA VAL A 534 -9.72 -64.02 45.68
C VAL A 534 -9.04 -62.97 44.79
N GLU A 535 -7.81 -62.60 45.13
CA GLU A 535 -6.98 -61.76 44.27
C GLU A 535 -6.27 -62.62 43.22
N VAL A 536 -6.48 -62.27 41.95
CA VAL A 536 -5.89 -62.93 40.79
C VAL A 536 -4.73 -62.08 40.30
N THR A 537 -3.51 -62.55 40.45
CA THR A 537 -2.27 -61.81 40.10
C THR A 537 -1.52 -62.41 38.90
N GLY A 538 -1.88 -63.62 38.47
CA GLY A 538 -1.22 -64.35 37.39
C GLY A 538 -1.73 -63.97 35.99
N GLU A 539 -1.02 -64.42 34.96
CA GLU A 539 -1.43 -64.28 33.56
C GLU A 539 -2.48 -65.35 33.17
N PRO A 540 -3.33 -65.09 32.16
CA PRO A 540 -4.26 -66.09 31.66
C PRO A 540 -3.51 -67.25 30.98
N ASN A 541 -4.11 -68.44 30.96
CA ASN A 541 -3.58 -69.60 30.25
C ASN A 541 -3.66 -69.43 28.72
N GLU A 542 -3.17 -70.42 27.96
CA GLU A 542 -3.12 -70.40 26.49
C GLU A 542 -4.49 -70.18 25.80
N ASN A 543 -5.61 -70.42 26.51
CA ASN A 543 -6.97 -70.20 26.02
C ASN A 543 -7.54 -68.83 26.42
N GLY A 544 -6.74 -67.95 27.03
CA GLY A 544 -7.17 -66.64 27.51
C GLY A 544 -8.05 -66.71 28.77
N LEU A 545 -7.90 -67.76 29.59
CA LEU A 545 -8.67 -67.95 30.82
C LEU A 545 -7.76 -67.86 32.05
N TYR A 546 -8.20 -67.14 33.08
CA TYR A 546 -7.58 -67.10 34.39
C TYR A 546 -8.06 -68.29 35.22
N GLU A 547 -7.12 -69.01 35.82
CA GLU A 547 -7.39 -70.09 36.77
C GLU A 547 -7.45 -69.52 38.18
N VAL A 548 -8.67 -69.34 38.68
CA VAL A 548 -8.92 -68.66 39.95
C VAL A 548 -9.21 -69.71 41.04
N PRO A 549 -8.31 -69.87 42.03
CA PRO A 549 -8.52 -70.82 43.12
C PRO A 549 -9.54 -70.25 44.11
N VAL A 550 -10.79 -70.67 44.00
CA VAL A 550 -11.88 -70.24 44.90
C VAL A 550 -12.03 -71.23 46.04
N THR A 551 -12.32 -70.73 47.24
CA THR A 551 -12.52 -71.54 48.44
C THR A 551 -13.91 -71.27 48.99
N LEU A 552 -14.70 -72.31 49.25
CA LEU A 552 -15.92 -72.20 50.04
C LEU A 552 -15.65 -72.75 51.44
N ALA A 553 -15.99 -71.97 52.46
CA ALA A 553 -15.78 -72.34 53.86
C ALA A 553 -17.11 -72.40 54.63
N ALA A 554 -17.26 -73.41 55.49
CA ALA A 554 -18.36 -73.47 56.44
C ALA A 554 -18.04 -72.60 57.67
N ARG A 555 -18.82 -71.54 57.90
CA ARG A 555 -18.70 -70.70 59.11
C ARG A 555 -19.39 -71.33 60.31
N GLN A 556 -20.45 -72.09 60.06
CA GLN A 556 -21.22 -72.80 61.06
C GLN A 556 -21.37 -74.26 60.64
N GLN A 557 -21.92 -75.07 61.54
CA GLN A 557 -22.25 -76.44 61.23
C GLN A 557 -23.35 -76.46 60.18
N ILE A 558 -23.08 -77.10 59.03
CA ILE A 558 -24.07 -77.23 57.96
C ILE A 558 -24.92 -78.47 58.25
N PRO A 559 -26.26 -78.36 58.26
CA PRO A 559 -27.14 -79.48 58.63
C PRO A 559 -26.97 -80.70 57.71
N ASN A 560 -26.57 -81.85 58.24
CA ASN A 560 -26.32 -83.07 57.46
C ASN A 560 -26.99 -84.33 58.04
N ASP A 561 -27.22 -85.34 57.19
CA ASP A 561 -27.59 -86.70 57.61
C ASP A 561 -26.32 -87.58 57.64
N PRO A 562 -25.88 -88.08 58.80
CA PRO A 562 -24.67 -88.90 58.90
C PRO A 562 -24.78 -90.28 58.22
N LEU A 563 -25.98 -90.75 57.87
CA LEU A 563 -26.23 -92.05 57.20
C LEU A 563 -26.54 -91.91 55.71
N ARG A 564 -27.16 -90.79 55.27
CA ARG A 564 -27.59 -90.58 53.87
C ARG A 564 -26.79 -89.54 53.10
N GLY A 565 -25.95 -88.76 53.78
CA GLY A 565 -25.35 -87.55 53.22
C GLY A 565 -26.38 -86.43 53.09
N ALA A 566 -25.91 -85.21 52.82
CA ALA A 566 -26.77 -84.10 52.47
C ALA A 566 -26.30 -83.55 51.11
N TYR A 567 -27.26 -83.29 50.22
CA TYR A 567 -27.01 -82.62 48.96
C TYR A 567 -27.41 -81.16 49.14
N TYR A 568 -26.44 -80.28 48.91
CA TYR A 568 -26.68 -78.85 48.87
C TYR A 568 -26.51 -78.41 47.42
N SER A 569 -27.43 -77.56 46.96
CA SER A 569 -27.37 -76.94 45.64
C SER A 569 -27.71 -75.48 45.78
N GLY A 570 -27.02 -74.64 45.03
CA GLY A 570 -27.16 -73.20 45.12
C GLY A 570 -26.53 -72.47 43.96
N GLY A 571 -26.79 -71.17 43.90
CA GLY A 571 -26.10 -70.23 43.04
C GLY A 571 -25.17 -69.35 43.86
N ILE A 572 -24.05 -68.96 43.26
CA ILE A 572 -23.18 -67.92 43.75
C ILE A 572 -23.16 -66.85 42.66
N ASN A 573 -23.62 -65.64 42.97
CA ASN A 573 -23.43 -64.51 42.07
C ASN A 573 -22.03 -63.96 42.32
N LEU A 574 -21.17 -64.03 41.31
CA LEU A 574 -19.81 -63.51 41.42
C LEU A 574 -19.76 -62.09 40.86
N SER A 575 -18.93 -61.27 41.47
CA SER A 575 -18.61 -59.93 40.99
C SER A 575 -17.10 -59.70 41.03
N ILE A 576 -16.62 -58.77 40.21
CA ILE A 576 -15.25 -58.27 40.30
C ILE A 576 -15.28 -56.97 41.07
N ARG A 577 -14.52 -56.92 42.16
CA ARG A 577 -14.42 -55.76 43.03
C ARG A 577 -14.03 -54.52 42.21
N GLY A 578 -14.86 -53.49 42.27
CA GLY A 578 -14.61 -52.23 41.56
C GLY A 578 -15.21 -52.15 40.15
N LEU A 579 -15.81 -53.22 39.61
CA LEU A 579 -16.65 -53.14 38.40
C LEU A 579 -18.09 -52.81 38.77
N PRO A 580 -18.65 -51.68 38.32
CA PRO A 580 -20.06 -51.35 38.56
C PRO A 580 -20.99 -52.26 37.73
N ASN A 581 -22.05 -52.79 38.36
CA ASN A 581 -23.16 -53.52 37.72
C ASN A 581 -22.80 -54.78 36.91
N ALA A 582 -21.67 -55.44 37.19
CA ALA A 582 -21.23 -56.65 36.50
C ALA A 582 -21.25 -57.87 37.45
N GLU A 583 -22.43 -58.48 37.62
CA GLU A 583 -22.61 -59.76 38.30
C GLU A 583 -22.78 -60.88 37.26
N GLN A 584 -22.20 -62.06 37.52
CA GLN A 584 -22.32 -63.27 36.69
C GLN A 584 -22.80 -64.46 37.51
#